data_AF-A0A382H4Y8-F1
#
_entry.id   AF-A0A382H4Y8-F1
#
_cell.length_a   1.000
_cell.length_b   1.000
_cell.length_c   1.000
_cell.angle_alpha   90.00
_cell.angle_beta   90.00
_cell.angle_gamma   90.00
#
_symmetry.space_group_name_H-M   'P 1'
#
loop_
_entity.id
_entity.type
_entity.pdbx_description
1 polymer ?
#
loop_
_entity_poly.entity_id
_entity_poly.type
_entity_poly.pdbx_seq_one_letter_code
_entity_poly.pdbx_strand_id
1 'polypeptide(L)' 'APPFSSWGTMANEGWKSIKFHPHLILFPSLAIFLTILSFNFLGDRFRDYLDPKNNARFS' A
#
# COMPACT_ATOMS: atom_id res chain seq x y z
N ALA A 1 25.51 -9.45 10.95
CA ALA A 1 24.59 -9.49 9.78
C ALA A 1 24.28 -8.05 9.39
N PRO A 2 24.17 -7.69 8.10
CA PRO A 2 23.94 -6.30 7.71
C PRO A 2 22.59 -5.86 8.29
N PRO A 3 22.43 -4.63 8.78
CA PRO A 3 21.12 -4.15 9.19
C PRO A 3 20.33 -3.91 7.90
N PHE A 4 19.74 -4.97 7.35
CA PHE A 4 18.78 -4.84 6.27
C PHE A 4 17.56 -4.16 6.86
N SER A 5 17.60 -2.84 6.77
CA SER A 5 16.49 -1.96 7.08
C SER A 5 15.38 -2.22 6.06
N SER A 6 14.63 -3.30 6.26
CA SER A 6 13.42 -3.55 5.49
C SER A 6 12.40 -2.46 5.82
N TRP A 7 11.51 -2.15 4.88
CA TRP A 7 10.50 -1.11 5.08
C TRP A 7 9.61 -1.40 6.29
N GLY A 8 9.39 -2.69 6.62
CA GLY A 8 8.71 -3.11 7.84
C GLY A 8 9.53 -2.90 9.12
N THR A 9 10.85 -3.11 9.07
CA THR A 9 11.74 -2.82 10.19
C THR A 9 11.83 -1.32 10.45
N MET A 10 11.84 -0.49 9.39
CA MET A 10 11.78 0.98 9.50
C MET A 10 10.48 1.46 10.15
N ALA A 11 9.34 0.87 9.78
CA ALA A 11 8.05 1.21 10.40
C ALA A 11 8.02 0.84 11.91
N ASN A 12 8.59 -0.30 12.30
CA ASN A 12 8.67 -0.76 13.68
C ASN A 12 9.65 0.07 14.55
N GLU A 13 10.81 0.43 13.99
CA GLU A 13 11.79 1.32 14.62
C GLU A 13 11.24 2.75 14.75
N GLY A 14 10.56 3.23 13.70
CA GLY A 14 9.85 4.49 13.71
C GLY A 14 8.79 4.52 14.81
N TRP A 15 8.01 3.44 15.00
CA TRP A 15 7.01 3.35 16.08
C TRP A 15 7.63 3.56 17.47
N LYS A 16 8.81 3.00 17.74
CA LYS A 16 9.55 3.24 18.99
C LYS A 16 10.04 4.68 19.12
N SER A 17 10.38 5.31 18.00
CA SER A 17 10.85 6.70 17.92
C SER A 17 9.75 7.73 17.68
N ILE A 18 8.47 7.33 17.65
CA ILE A 18 7.33 8.19 17.29
C ILE A 18 7.20 9.41 18.22
N LYS A 19 7.62 9.25 19.48
CA LYS A 19 7.62 10.32 20.50
C LYS A 19 8.64 11.42 20.22
N PHE A 20 9.73 11.13 19.50
CA PHE A 20 10.83 12.07 19.26
C PHE A 20 10.91 12.51 17.79
N HIS A 21 10.64 11.63 16.83
CA HIS A 21 10.77 11.88 15.39
C HIS A 21 9.62 11.27 14.59
N PRO A 22 8.40 11.85 14.64
CA PRO A 22 7.21 11.30 13.98
C PRO A 22 7.33 11.22 12.45
N HIS A 23 8.20 12.03 11.83
CA HIS A 23 8.43 12.02 10.38
C HIS A 23 9.11 10.74 9.87
N LEU A 24 9.84 10.00 10.73
CA LEU A 24 10.52 8.77 10.33
C LEU A 24 9.57 7.60 10.05
N ILE A 25 8.34 7.63 10.59
CA ILE A 25 7.29 6.64 10.28
C ILE A 25 6.51 7.01 9.03
N LEU A 26 6.29 8.31 8.81
CA LEU A 26 5.40 8.78 7.75
C LEU A 26 5.85 8.30 6.37
N PHE A 27 7.16 8.33 6.09
CA PHE A 27 7.69 7.94 4.80
C PHE A 27 7.49 6.43 4.50
N PRO A 28 7.98 5.48 5.33
CA PRO A 28 7.77 4.06 5.08
C PRO A 28 6.29 3.66 5.12
N SER A 29 5.48 4.25 6.02
CA SER A 29 4.05 3.98 6.09
C SER A 29 3.29 4.47 4.86
N LEU A 30 3.59 5.67 4.36
CA LEU A 30 2.95 6.20 3.16
C LEU A 30 3.33 5.38 1.92
N ALA A 31 4.58 4.95 1.82
CA ALA A 31 5.05 4.18 0.69
C ALA A 31 4.39 2.78 0.64
N ILE A 32 4.21 2.12 1.80
CA ILE A 32 3.42 0.88 1.89
C ILE A 32 1.94 1.14 1.55
N PHE A 33 1.35 2.21 2.08
CA PHE A 33 -0.04 2.58 1.81
C PHE A 33 -0.29 2.81 0.30
N LEU A 34 0.57 3.58 -0.36
CA LEU A 34 0.48 3.84 -1.80
C LEU A 34 0.66 2.57 -2.63
N THR A 35 1.53 1.67 -2.19
CA THR A 35 1.73 0.37 -2.85
C THR A 35 0.45 -0.45 -2.80
N ILE A 36 -0.14 -0.60 -1.61
CA ILE A 36 -1.40 -1.33 -1.41
C ILE A 36 -2.55 -0.67 -2.17
N LEU A 37 -2.66 0.66 -2.13
CA LEU A 37 -3.68 1.43 -2.85
C LEU A 37 -3.56 1.20 -4.37
N SER A 38 -2.34 1.26 -4.91
CA SER A 38 -2.09 1.05 -6.34
C SER A 38 -2.45 -0.36 -6.77
N PHE A 39 -2.11 -1.38 -5.98
CA PHE A 39 -2.47 -2.76 -6.27
C PHE A 39 -3.96 -3.03 -6.14
N ASN A 40 -4.64 -2.48 -5.12
CA ASN A 40 -6.09 -2.59 -4.99
C ASN A 40 -6.79 -1.95 -6.19
N PHE A 41 -6.40 -0.74 -6.56
CA PHE A 41 -7.01 -0.03 -7.67
C PHE A 41 -6.70 -0.66 -9.02
N LEU A 42 -5.48 -1.19 -9.20
CA LEU A 42 -5.13 -1.97 -10.38
C LEU A 42 -5.96 -3.26 -10.45
N GLY A 43 -6.16 -3.94 -9.32
CA GLY A 43 -6.99 -5.13 -9.22
C GLY A 43 -8.46 -4.85 -9.53
N ASP A 44 -9.01 -3.77 -8.99
CA ASP A 44 -10.38 -3.34 -9.28
C ASP A 44 -10.54 -2.94 -10.74
N ARG A 45 -9.59 -2.18 -11.31
CA ARG A 45 -9.60 -1.84 -12.74
C ARG A 45 -9.46 -3.08 -13.62
N PHE A 46 -8.53 -3.97 -13.30
CA PHE A 46 -8.34 -5.23 -14.03
C PHE A 46 -9.58 -6.11 -13.95
N ARG A 47 -10.24 -6.16 -12.79
CA ARG A 47 -11.53 -6.82 -12.59
C ARG A 47 -12.63 -6.18 -13.44
N ASP A 48 -12.73 -4.85 -13.46
CA ASP A 48 -13.72 -4.15 -14.28
C ASP A 48 -13.50 -4.38 -15.78
N TYR A 49 -12.24 -4.48 -16.23
CA TYR A 49 -11.93 -4.86 -17.61
C TYR A 49 -12.24 -6.33 -17.92
N LEU A 50 -12.12 -7.23 -16.94
CA LEU A 50 -12.38 -8.67 -17.08
C LEU A 50 -13.83 -9.07 -16.80
N ASP A 51 -14.62 -8.23 -16.13
CA ASP A 51 -16.04 -8.42 -15.86
C ASP A 51 -16.86 -7.53 -16.83
N PRO A 52 -17.06 -7.95 -18.10
CA PRO A 52 -17.89 -7.21 -19.05
C PRO A 52 -19.37 -7.40 -18.71
N LYS A 53 -19.81 -6.94 -17.53
CA LYS A 53 -21.21 -7.09 -17.09
C LYS A 53 -22.15 -6.03 -17.67
N ASN A 54 -21.79 -5.41 -18.79
CA ASN A 54 -22.65 -4.40 -19.43
C ASN A 54 -23.42 -4.86 -20.67
N ASN A 55 -23.37 -6.14 -21.07
CA ASN A 55 -24.07 -6.61 -22.29
C ASN A 55 -25.08 -7.76 -22.09
N ALA A 56 -25.57 -8.04 -20.87
CA ALA A 56 -26.46 -9.19 -20.67
C ALA A 56 -27.76 -8.87 -19.90
N ARG A 57 -28.24 -7.63 -19.92
CA ARG A 57 -29.58 -7.33 -19.40
C ARG A 57 -30.26 -6.21 -20.20
N PHE A 58 -31.06 -6.64 -21.16
CA PHE A 58 -32.18 -5.92 -21.78
C PHE A 58 -31.86 -4.88 -22.87
N SER A 59 -31.79 -5.36 -24.12
CA SER A 59 -32.54 -4.78 -25.25
C SER A 59 -33.00 -5.90 -26.16
#